data_AF-A0A960BQF0-F1
#
_entry.id   AF-A0A960BQF0-F1
#
_cell.length_a   1.000
_cell.length_b   1.000
_cell.length_c   1.000
_cell.angle_alpha   90.00
_cell.angle_beta   90.00
_cell.angle_gamma   90.00
#
_symmetry.space_group_name_H-M   'P 1'
#
loop_
_entity.id
_entity.type
_entity.pdbx_description
1 polymer ?
#
loop_
_entity_poly.entity_id
_entity_poly.type
_entity_poly.pdbx_seq_one_letter_code
_entity_poly.pdbx_strand_id
1 'polypeptide(L)'
;MKWLMALVVMAGALVAPAAGPANAVDDIPRKGADVSWPNCPKGMGIPSRRTLGLPMPKKHAQFAIIGLTNGPGFYPNPCIARQVRILKKRGLHIGTYAMTTYPKRSQIATYGEDGPWSATTRRDRLRNTGYAQAQFNLTTMQRVGLDSTFIWVDVEPYPVAPWTSNRKNNKAVLDGVLRGYRDAGLDVGFYTSPTPWRDIIGSARYGLPEWRTAGGHPWSNTDYSDARRMCKVSSVQGGPVLLAQWWDTKRDYDLLCGRARTADIVDEIFINPEEYQ
;
A
#
# COMPACT_ATOMS: atom_id res chain seq x y z
N MET A 1 -40.69 -28.50 75.52
CA MET A 1 -41.07 -28.16 74.13
C MET A 1 -40.36 -26.86 73.76
N LYS A 2 -39.09 -26.85 73.35
CA LYS A 2 -38.56 -27.06 71.99
C LYS A 2 -39.37 -26.36 70.89
N TRP A 3 -39.03 -25.12 70.54
CA TRP A 3 -39.22 -24.56 69.20
C TRP A 3 -37.98 -23.72 68.85
N LEU A 4 -37.14 -24.26 67.96
CA LEU A 4 -36.03 -23.56 67.31
C LEU A 4 -36.61 -22.61 66.26
N MET A 5 -36.20 -21.34 66.27
CA MET A 5 -36.33 -20.46 65.10
C MET A 5 -35.13 -20.69 64.18
N ALA A 6 -35.38 -21.25 63.00
CA ALA A 6 -34.40 -21.33 61.93
C ALA A 6 -34.42 -20.02 61.12
N LEU A 7 -33.32 -19.28 61.17
CA LEU A 7 -33.02 -18.17 60.28
C LEU A 7 -32.64 -18.74 58.90
N VAL A 8 -33.51 -18.57 57.90
CA VAL A 8 -33.19 -18.85 56.50
C VAL A 8 -32.52 -17.60 55.92
N VAL A 9 -31.20 -17.64 55.77
CA VAL A 9 -30.45 -16.66 54.97
C VAL A 9 -30.59 -17.06 53.50
N MET A 10 -31.48 -16.38 52.76
CA MET A 10 -31.55 -16.47 51.30
C MET A 10 -30.36 -15.72 50.70
N ALA A 11 -29.30 -16.44 50.34
CA ALA A 11 -28.23 -15.92 49.50
C ALA A 11 -28.77 -15.78 48.06
N GLY A 12 -29.18 -14.58 47.69
CA GLY A 12 -29.50 -14.23 46.30
C GLY A 12 -28.23 -14.21 45.46
N ALA A 13 -27.98 -15.26 44.70
CA ALA A 13 -26.96 -15.25 43.65
C ALA A 13 -27.44 -14.32 42.53
N LEU A 14 -26.87 -13.12 42.45
CA LEU A 14 -26.96 -12.25 41.28
C LEU A 14 -26.24 -12.95 40.12
N VAL A 15 -27.01 -13.70 39.32
CA VAL A 15 -26.53 -14.20 38.03
C VAL A 15 -26.51 -13.00 37.09
N ALA A 16 -25.34 -12.36 36.98
CA ALA A 16 -25.07 -11.45 35.88
C ALA A 16 -25.23 -12.25 34.57
N PRO A 17 -25.93 -11.73 33.54
CA PRO A 17 -25.94 -12.37 32.25
C PRO A 17 -24.50 -12.39 31.76
N ALA A 18 -23.93 -13.59 31.62
CA ALA A 18 -22.69 -13.77 30.89
C ALA A 18 -22.94 -13.25 29.47
N ALA A 19 -22.39 -12.08 29.17
CA ALA A 19 -22.23 -11.65 27.79
C ALA A 19 -21.40 -12.75 27.12
N GLY A 20 -22.05 -13.61 26.34
CA GLY A 20 -21.34 -14.51 25.45
C GLY A 20 -20.39 -13.69 24.59
N PRO A 21 -19.25 -14.24 24.13
CA PRO A 21 -18.39 -13.52 23.22
C PRO A 21 -19.26 -13.01 22.08
N ALA A 22 -19.33 -11.68 21.94
CA ALA A 22 -19.92 -11.09 20.76
C ALA A 22 -19.30 -11.82 19.58
N ASN A 23 -20.14 -12.36 18.70
CA ASN A 23 -19.67 -12.93 17.45
C ASN A 23 -18.84 -11.82 16.79
N ALA A 24 -17.51 -11.90 16.87
CA ALA A 24 -16.63 -11.12 16.06
C ALA A 24 -16.95 -11.56 14.64
N VAL A 25 -17.85 -10.80 13.99
CA VAL A 25 -17.94 -10.78 12.54
C VAL A 25 -16.49 -10.59 12.07
N ASP A 26 -16.04 -11.34 11.06
CA ASP A 26 -14.69 -11.23 10.48
C ASP A 26 -14.41 -9.75 10.13
N ASP A 27 -13.91 -8.97 11.09
CA ASP A 27 -13.59 -7.53 10.96
C ASP A 27 -12.33 -7.33 10.10
N ILE A 28 -11.66 -8.44 9.79
CA ILE A 28 -10.49 -8.48 8.93
C ILE A 28 -10.91 -8.18 7.49
N PRO A 29 -10.42 -7.07 6.89
CA PRO A 29 -10.78 -6.70 5.54
C PRO A 29 -10.32 -7.77 4.54
N ARG A 30 -11.19 -8.16 3.62
CA ARG A 30 -10.88 -9.18 2.62
C ARG A 30 -10.71 -8.62 1.23
N LYS A 31 -11.61 -7.73 0.81
CA LYS A 31 -11.61 -7.16 -0.55
C LYS A 31 -11.59 -5.66 -0.51
N GLY A 32 -10.79 -5.08 -1.38
CA GLY A 32 -10.60 -3.64 -1.50
C GLY A 32 -10.33 -3.27 -2.94
N ALA A 33 -9.64 -2.15 -3.09
CA ALA A 33 -9.15 -1.65 -4.37
C ALA A 33 -8.07 -0.61 -4.11
N ASP A 34 -7.12 -0.45 -5.01
CA ASP A 34 -6.26 0.70 -5.01
C ASP A 34 -6.89 1.88 -5.75
N VAL A 35 -6.44 3.09 -5.41
CA VAL A 35 -6.97 4.34 -5.93
C VAL A 35 -5.86 5.36 -6.05
N SER A 36 -5.80 6.08 -7.16
CA SER A 36 -4.72 7.04 -7.40
C SER A 36 -5.15 8.15 -8.35
N TRP A 37 -4.19 8.83 -8.98
CA TRP A 37 -4.42 9.92 -9.91
C TRP A 37 -5.39 9.59 -11.07
N PRO A 38 -5.55 8.35 -11.62
CA PRO A 38 -6.57 8.10 -12.64
C PRO A 38 -7.99 8.38 -12.15
N ASN A 39 -8.24 8.18 -10.85
CA ASN A 39 -9.55 8.35 -10.21
C ASN A 39 -9.83 9.81 -9.80
N CYS A 40 -8.88 10.72 -10.01
CA CYS A 40 -9.11 12.14 -9.82
C CYS A 40 -10.03 12.72 -10.90
N PRO A 41 -10.75 13.84 -10.62
CA PRO A 41 -11.53 14.55 -11.64
C PRO A 41 -10.72 14.75 -12.91
N LYS A 42 -11.36 14.57 -14.07
CA LYS A 42 -10.70 14.60 -15.38
C LYS A 42 -9.95 15.93 -15.61
N GLY A 43 -8.72 15.85 -16.12
CA GLY A 43 -7.94 17.01 -16.58
C GLY A 43 -6.95 17.60 -15.55
N MET A 44 -6.89 17.09 -14.33
CA MET A 44 -5.89 17.45 -13.33
C MET A 44 -4.52 16.81 -13.65
N GLY A 45 -3.51 17.09 -12.81
CA GLY A 45 -2.19 16.47 -12.89
C GLY A 45 -1.26 17.12 -13.92
N ILE A 46 -0.13 16.45 -14.18
CA ILE A 46 0.92 16.89 -15.10
C ILE A 46 0.52 16.65 -16.57
N PRO A 47 1.10 17.39 -17.53
CA PRO A 47 0.77 17.26 -18.95
C PRO A 47 0.87 15.82 -19.49
N SER A 48 1.87 15.05 -19.05
CA SER A 48 2.07 13.66 -19.50
C SER A 48 1.15 12.65 -18.82
N ARG A 49 0.42 13.03 -17.77
CA ARG A 49 -0.48 12.16 -16.97
C ARG A 49 -1.71 12.93 -16.49
N ARG A 50 -2.49 13.42 -17.45
CA ARG A 50 -3.80 14.02 -17.18
C ARG A 50 -4.76 12.97 -16.64
N THR A 51 -5.37 13.27 -15.50
CA THR A 51 -6.29 12.38 -14.78
C THR A 51 -7.54 12.05 -15.60
N LEU A 52 -8.13 10.88 -15.36
CA LEU A 52 -9.13 10.28 -16.25
C LEU A 52 -10.57 10.38 -15.74
N GLY A 53 -10.77 10.66 -14.44
CA GLY A 53 -12.09 10.60 -13.84
C GLY A 53 -12.60 9.17 -13.64
N LEU A 54 -11.70 8.20 -13.47
CA LEU A 54 -12.09 6.82 -13.19
C LEU A 54 -12.86 6.73 -11.86
N PRO A 55 -13.80 5.77 -11.74
CA PRO A 55 -14.61 5.65 -10.54
C PRO A 55 -13.77 5.29 -9.31
N MET A 56 -14.23 5.73 -8.14
CA MET A 56 -13.73 5.28 -6.83
C MET A 56 -14.06 3.78 -6.59
N PRO A 57 -13.44 3.14 -5.57
CA PRO A 57 -13.74 1.76 -5.19
C PRO A 57 -15.23 1.49 -5.01
N LYS A 58 -15.69 0.28 -5.34
CA LYS A 58 -17.10 -0.14 -5.17
C LYS A 58 -17.55 -0.01 -3.72
N LYS A 59 -18.86 0.10 -3.48
CA LYS A 59 -19.46 0.31 -2.14
C LYS A 59 -19.04 -0.75 -1.12
N HIS A 60 -18.85 -2.00 -1.55
CA HIS A 60 -18.46 -3.13 -0.69
C HIS A 60 -16.94 -3.31 -0.52
N ALA A 61 -16.12 -2.39 -1.04
CA ALA A 61 -14.70 -2.38 -0.68
C ALA A 61 -14.58 -2.16 0.83
N GLN A 62 -13.72 -2.92 1.50
CA GLN A 62 -13.44 -2.85 2.94
C GLN A 62 -12.14 -2.08 3.23
N PHE A 63 -11.23 -2.06 2.26
CA PHE A 63 -10.00 -1.28 2.31
C PHE A 63 -9.76 -0.56 0.99
N ALA A 64 -8.88 0.44 1.01
CA ALA A 64 -8.29 0.98 -0.19
C ALA A 64 -6.81 1.34 -0.01
N ILE A 65 -6.00 1.06 -1.03
CA ILE A 65 -4.57 1.42 -1.05
C ILE A 65 -4.41 2.69 -1.90
N ILE A 66 -4.07 3.81 -1.28
CA ILE A 66 -4.02 5.11 -1.96
C ILE A 66 -2.64 5.41 -2.53
N GLY A 67 -2.61 5.75 -3.82
CA GLY A 67 -1.41 6.13 -4.56
C GLY A 67 -1.01 7.57 -4.27
N LEU A 68 0.24 7.76 -3.84
CA LEU A 68 0.76 9.08 -3.44
C LEU A 68 1.20 9.94 -4.63
N THR A 69 1.40 9.35 -5.81
CA THR A 69 1.98 10.03 -6.98
C THR A 69 0.96 10.28 -8.10
N ASN A 70 1.21 11.26 -8.97
CA ASN A 70 0.52 11.44 -10.24
C ASN A 70 1.09 10.50 -11.32
N GLY A 71 1.50 9.31 -10.92
CA GLY A 71 2.19 8.38 -11.77
C GLY A 71 3.69 8.40 -11.55
N PRO A 72 4.50 9.28 -12.17
CA PRO A 72 5.94 9.28 -11.93
C PRO A 72 6.33 9.79 -10.54
N GLY A 73 7.49 9.38 -10.05
CA GLY A 73 8.06 9.89 -8.80
C GLY A 73 8.30 11.41 -8.86
N PHE A 74 8.24 12.07 -7.69
CA PHE A 74 8.29 13.53 -7.52
C PHE A 74 7.10 14.33 -8.06
N TYR A 75 6.00 13.67 -8.41
CA TYR A 75 4.76 14.34 -8.78
C TYR A 75 3.64 13.85 -7.86
N PRO A 76 3.00 14.70 -7.05
CA PRO A 76 2.04 14.25 -6.07
C PRO A 76 0.70 13.94 -6.75
N ASN A 77 -0.03 12.96 -6.25
CA ASN A 77 -1.40 12.70 -6.70
C ASN A 77 -2.24 13.98 -6.54
N PRO A 78 -2.79 14.54 -7.63
CA PRO A 78 -3.30 15.91 -7.66
C PRO A 78 -4.60 16.10 -6.87
N CYS A 79 -5.28 15.02 -6.49
CA CYS A 79 -6.51 15.10 -5.70
C CYS A 79 -6.46 14.23 -4.44
N ILE A 80 -5.26 13.86 -3.97
CA ILE A 80 -5.07 12.96 -2.83
C ILE A 80 -5.86 13.40 -1.60
N ALA A 81 -5.86 14.69 -1.26
CA ALA A 81 -6.63 15.20 -0.12
C ALA A 81 -8.14 14.90 -0.23
N ARG A 82 -8.70 14.97 -1.44
CA ARG A 82 -10.12 14.63 -1.69
C ARG A 82 -10.34 13.13 -1.57
N GLN A 83 -9.43 12.32 -2.10
CA GLN A 83 -9.52 10.87 -2.01
C GLN A 83 -9.44 10.40 -0.55
N VAL A 84 -8.47 10.88 0.24
CA VAL A 84 -8.35 10.58 1.67
C VAL A 84 -9.65 10.90 2.40
N ARG A 85 -10.23 12.10 2.23
CA ARG A 85 -11.52 12.45 2.85
C ARG A 85 -12.65 11.50 2.47
N ILE A 86 -12.71 11.06 1.21
CA ILE A 86 -13.73 10.11 0.76
C ILE A 86 -13.52 8.74 1.40
N LEU A 87 -12.28 8.26 1.50
CA LEU A 87 -11.96 6.97 2.09
C LEU A 87 -12.24 6.97 3.61
N LYS A 88 -11.81 8.01 4.33
CA LYS A 88 -12.09 8.19 5.77
C LYS A 88 -13.59 8.25 6.04
N LYS A 89 -14.34 9.07 5.27
CA LYS A 89 -15.81 9.17 5.38
C LYS A 89 -16.52 7.82 5.14
N ARG A 90 -15.93 6.94 4.35
CA ARG A 90 -16.47 5.60 4.07
C ARG A 90 -16.08 4.55 5.12
N GLY A 91 -15.23 4.88 6.09
CA GLY A 91 -14.74 3.93 7.10
C GLY A 91 -13.95 2.78 6.49
N LEU A 92 -13.19 3.02 5.42
CA LEU A 92 -12.33 1.98 4.82
C LEU A 92 -11.01 1.91 5.58
N HIS A 93 -10.39 0.74 5.70
CA HIS A 93 -8.95 0.67 6.03
C HIS A 93 -8.14 1.34 4.91
N ILE A 94 -7.15 2.17 5.25
CA ILE A 94 -6.36 2.93 4.26
C ILE A 94 -4.92 2.47 4.27
N GLY A 95 -4.45 1.92 3.15
CA GLY A 95 -3.04 1.60 2.90
C GLY A 95 -2.44 2.64 1.97
N THR A 96 -1.11 2.69 1.88
CA THR A 96 -0.45 3.64 0.97
C THR A 96 0.44 2.93 -0.04
N TYR A 97 0.55 3.49 -1.25
CA TYR A 97 1.54 3.08 -2.23
C TYR A 97 2.14 4.26 -2.96
N ALA A 98 3.36 4.09 -3.47
CA ALA A 98 3.98 5.06 -4.35
C ALA A 98 4.73 4.40 -5.50
N MET A 99 4.44 4.88 -6.71
CA MET A 99 5.17 4.51 -7.91
C MET A 99 6.60 5.05 -7.83
N THR A 100 7.56 4.13 -7.94
CA THR A 100 8.97 4.47 -8.07
C THR A 100 9.35 4.48 -9.54
N THR A 101 10.08 5.52 -9.95
CA THR A 101 10.55 5.63 -11.33
C THR A 101 12.03 5.95 -11.38
N TYR A 102 12.67 5.61 -12.50
CA TYR A 102 14.05 6.02 -12.70
C TYR A 102 14.13 7.54 -12.88
N PRO A 103 15.00 8.24 -12.12
CA PRO A 103 14.99 9.69 -12.11
C PRO A 103 15.54 10.29 -13.40
N LYS A 104 14.97 11.43 -13.79
CA LYS A 104 15.47 12.29 -14.88
C LYS A 104 16.84 12.86 -14.51
N ARG A 105 17.62 13.28 -15.51
CA ARG A 105 18.91 13.94 -15.29
C ARG A 105 18.81 15.16 -14.36
N SER A 106 17.77 15.97 -14.52
CA SER A 106 17.52 17.13 -13.65
C SER A 106 17.26 16.71 -12.20
N GLN A 107 16.49 15.66 -11.96
CA GLN A 107 16.24 15.13 -10.61
C GLN A 107 17.52 14.59 -9.97
N ILE A 108 18.39 13.93 -10.74
CA ILE A 108 19.71 13.49 -10.25
C ILE A 108 20.60 14.69 -9.93
N ALA A 109 20.55 15.76 -10.73
CA ALA A 109 21.29 16.98 -10.45
C ALA A 109 20.78 17.69 -9.19
N THR A 110 19.47 17.71 -8.97
CA THR A 110 18.85 18.35 -7.80
C THR A 110 19.06 17.55 -6.51
N TYR A 111 18.92 16.23 -6.54
CA TYR A 111 18.85 15.40 -5.33
C TYR A 111 20.02 14.42 -5.18
N GLY A 112 20.88 14.29 -6.18
CA GLY A 112 21.92 13.26 -6.17
C GLY A 112 23.03 13.51 -5.15
N GLU A 113 23.20 14.76 -4.70
CA GLU A 113 24.19 15.13 -3.68
C GLU A 113 23.60 15.12 -2.27
N ASP A 114 22.28 15.12 -2.15
CA ASP A 114 21.56 15.18 -0.88
C ASP A 114 21.04 13.80 -0.49
N GLY A 115 21.66 13.22 0.53
CA GLY A 115 21.22 11.95 1.10
C GLY A 115 22.33 11.23 1.83
N PRO A 116 22.07 10.02 2.32
CA PRO A 116 22.99 9.34 3.21
C PRO A 116 24.13 8.61 2.49
N TRP A 117 24.30 8.81 1.18
CA TRP A 117 25.47 8.33 0.42
C TRP A 117 26.33 9.51 -0.04
N SER A 118 27.65 9.31 -0.11
CA SER A 118 28.66 10.37 -0.37
C SER A 118 28.67 10.96 -1.79
N ALA A 119 27.70 10.61 -2.64
CA ALA A 119 27.53 11.12 -4.01
C ALA A 119 28.76 11.02 -4.95
N THR A 120 29.76 10.21 -4.58
CA THR A 120 31.03 10.08 -5.33
C THR A 120 30.85 9.28 -6.62
N THR A 121 29.92 8.32 -6.64
CA THR A 121 29.60 7.54 -7.83
C THR A 121 28.22 7.88 -8.38
N ARG A 122 28.01 7.57 -9.66
CA ARG A 122 26.67 7.65 -10.27
C ARG A 122 25.63 6.84 -9.50
N ARG A 123 25.99 5.66 -8.96
CA ARG A 123 25.06 4.82 -8.20
C ARG A 123 24.72 5.43 -6.85
N ASP A 124 25.64 6.12 -6.21
CA ASP A 124 25.38 6.82 -4.94
C ASP A 124 24.46 8.01 -5.17
N ARG A 125 24.67 8.76 -6.26
CA ARG A 125 23.73 9.81 -6.68
C ARG A 125 22.33 9.26 -6.99
N LEU A 126 22.24 8.10 -7.61
CA LEU A 126 20.95 7.43 -7.84
C LEU A 126 20.28 6.97 -6.54
N ARG A 127 21.05 6.49 -5.56
CA ARG A 127 20.53 6.16 -4.22
C ARG A 127 20.01 7.39 -3.50
N ASN A 128 20.77 8.47 -3.47
CA ASN A 128 20.33 9.76 -2.91
C ASN A 128 19.06 10.27 -3.60
N THR A 129 18.99 10.18 -4.93
CA THR A 129 17.79 10.58 -5.67
C THR A 129 16.59 9.66 -5.37
N GLY A 130 16.81 8.36 -5.16
CA GLY A 130 15.76 7.43 -4.70
C GLY A 130 15.30 7.75 -3.28
N TYR A 131 16.23 8.05 -2.38
CA TYR A 131 15.93 8.51 -1.02
C TYR A 131 15.04 9.76 -1.04
N ALA A 132 15.36 10.73 -1.90
CA ALA A 132 14.54 11.92 -2.09
C ALA A 132 13.13 11.62 -2.65
N GLN A 133 12.93 10.57 -3.46
CA GLN A 133 11.58 10.14 -3.86
C GLN A 133 10.76 9.68 -2.64
N ALA A 134 11.35 8.94 -1.71
CA ALA A 134 10.67 8.54 -0.48
C ALA A 134 10.32 9.77 0.39
N GLN A 135 11.27 10.70 0.58
CA GLN A 135 11.02 11.95 1.33
C GLN A 135 9.90 12.80 0.72
N PHE A 136 9.83 12.87 -0.61
CA PHE A 136 8.74 13.53 -1.32
C PHE A 136 7.37 12.89 -1.01
N ASN A 137 7.31 11.56 -0.96
CA ASN A 137 6.09 10.82 -0.67
C ASN A 137 5.67 10.97 0.79
N LEU A 138 6.62 10.94 1.73
CA LEU A 138 6.38 11.21 3.16
C LEU A 138 5.81 12.62 3.37
N THR A 139 6.36 13.63 2.67
CA THR A 139 5.82 14.99 2.67
C THR A 139 4.38 15.02 2.12
N THR A 140 4.10 14.21 1.10
CA THR A 140 2.75 14.10 0.52
C THR A 140 1.76 13.50 1.53
N MET A 141 2.15 12.45 2.27
CA MET A 141 1.36 11.84 3.33
C MET A 141 1.07 12.84 4.47
N GLN A 142 2.10 13.51 4.97
CA GLN A 142 1.98 14.51 6.04
C GLN A 142 0.99 15.62 5.69
N ARG A 143 1.02 16.12 4.45
CA ARG A 143 0.12 17.18 3.96
C ARG A 143 -1.37 16.81 3.99
N VAL A 144 -1.69 15.52 4.03
CA VAL A 144 -3.08 15.02 4.02
C VAL A 144 -3.46 14.24 5.26
N GLY A 145 -2.61 14.21 6.29
CA GLY A 145 -2.86 13.48 7.55
C GLY A 145 -3.06 11.98 7.30
N LEU A 146 -2.16 11.38 6.51
CA LEU A 146 -2.04 9.94 6.36
C LEU A 146 -0.85 9.46 7.17
N ASP A 147 -1.10 9.02 8.39
CA ASP A 147 -0.05 8.59 9.33
C ASP A 147 0.21 7.06 9.22
N SER A 148 0.33 6.57 7.99
CA SER A 148 0.58 5.15 7.74
C SER A 148 2.02 4.78 8.08
N THR A 149 2.20 3.67 8.80
CA THR A 149 3.50 3.08 9.15
C THR A 149 4.00 2.08 8.11
N PHE A 150 3.27 1.89 7.01
CA PHE A 150 3.64 0.95 5.96
C PHE A 150 3.37 1.53 4.57
N ILE A 151 4.25 1.24 3.62
CA ILE A 151 4.05 1.66 2.22
C ILE A 151 4.42 0.58 1.21
N TRP A 152 3.55 0.42 0.20
CA TRP A 152 3.84 -0.38 -0.98
C TRP A 152 4.66 0.44 -1.99
N VAL A 153 5.85 -0.06 -2.32
CA VAL A 153 6.70 0.49 -3.38
C VAL A 153 6.31 -0.17 -4.70
N ASP A 154 5.70 0.62 -5.58
CA ASP A 154 5.26 0.15 -6.89
C ASP A 154 6.43 0.18 -7.88
N VAL A 155 6.76 -1.01 -8.39
CA VAL A 155 7.89 -1.28 -9.30
C VAL A 155 7.37 -1.99 -10.55
N GLU A 156 7.02 -1.19 -11.54
CA GLU A 156 6.55 -1.66 -12.85
C GLU A 156 7.09 -0.80 -14.01
N PRO A 157 6.93 -1.26 -15.27
CA PRO A 157 7.34 -0.47 -16.43
C PRO A 157 6.49 0.79 -16.54
N TYR A 158 7.13 1.94 -16.75
CA TYR A 158 6.42 3.22 -16.73
C TYR A 158 6.75 4.11 -17.93
N PRO A 159 5.83 4.34 -18.89
CA PRO A 159 6.18 4.96 -20.18
C PRO A 159 6.73 6.38 -20.10
N VAL A 160 6.23 7.21 -19.17
CA VAL A 160 6.60 8.63 -19.09
C VAL A 160 7.80 8.92 -18.19
N ALA A 161 8.27 7.90 -17.46
CA ALA A 161 9.49 7.93 -16.66
C ALA A 161 10.09 6.50 -16.60
N PRO A 162 10.59 6.00 -17.75
CA PRO A 162 10.94 4.60 -17.90
C PRO A 162 12.18 4.23 -17.10
N TRP A 163 12.19 2.99 -16.62
CA TRP A 163 13.38 2.35 -16.10
C TRP A 163 14.46 2.20 -17.17
N THR A 164 15.73 2.13 -16.76
CA THR A 164 16.83 1.89 -17.69
C THR A 164 17.02 0.40 -17.94
N SER A 165 17.77 0.02 -18.99
CA SER A 165 18.23 -1.37 -19.15
C SER A 165 19.31 -1.78 -18.13
N ASN A 166 19.89 -0.81 -17.39
CA ASN A 166 20.92 -1.09 -16.41
C ASN A 166 20.30 -1.41 -15.04
N ARG A 167 20.09 -2.70 -14.79
CA ARG A 167 19.51 -3.22 -13.55
C ARG A 167 20.26 -2.80 -12.29
N LYS A 168 21.59 -2.63 -12.35
CA LYS A 168 22.39 -2.17 -11.19
C LYS A 168 22.06 -0.72 -10.84
N ASN A 169 21.79 0.13 -11.84
CA ASN A 169 21.38 1.52 -11.63
C ASN A 169 19.93 1.60 -11.13
N ASN A 170 19.02 0.81 -11.71
CA ASN A 170 17.64 0.74 -11.23
C ASN A 170 17.58 0.27 -9.76
N LYS A 171 18.35 -0.78 -9.43
CA LYS A 171 18.48 -1.25 -8.05
C LYS A 171 19.02 -0.16 -7.11
N ALA A 172 19.99 0.65 -7.55
CA ALA A 172 20.50 1.76 -6.75
C ALA A 172 19.41 2.78 -6.41
N VAL A 173 18.52 3.12 -7.36
CA VAL A 173 17.36 3.97 -7.06
C VAL A 173 16.45 3.31 -6.03
N LEU A 174 16.14 2.02 -6.22
CA LEU A 174 15.26 1.28 -5.31
C LEU A 174 15.84 1.18 -3.89
N ASP A 175 17.13 0.87 -3.76
CA ASP A 175 17.84 0.84 -2.47
C ASP A 175 17.73 2.20 -1.73
N GLY A 176 17.80 3.30 -2.49
CA GLY A 176 17.57 4.65 -1.99
C GLY A 176 16.17 4.86 -1.42
N VAL A 177 15.15 4.50 -2.22
CA VAL A 177 13.73 4.60 -1.82
C VAL A 177 13.45 3.81 -0.55
N LEU A 178 13.89 2.55 -0.50
CA LEU A 178 13.66 1.68 0.66
C LEU A 178 14.30 2.24 1.93
N ARG A 179 15.53 2.76 1.83
CA ARG A 179 16.18 3.40 2.97
C ARG A 179 15.44 4.65 3.41
N GLY A 180 14.97 5.47 2.47
CA GLY A 180 14.22 6.69 2.79
C GLY A 180 12.95 6.43 3.60
N TYR A 181 12.22 5.35 3.31
CA TYR A 181 11.07 4.95 4.11
C TYR A 181 11.46 4.35 5.47
N ARG A 182 12.46 3.47 5.51
CA ARG A 182 12.94 2.86 6.75
C ARG A 182 13.51 3.86 7.75
N ASP A 183 14.28 4.83 7.27
CA ASP A 183 14.83 5.91 8.10
C ASP A 183 13.71 6.81 8.67
N ALA A 184 12.53 6.82 8.04
CA ALA A 184 11.33 7.50 8.53
C ALA A 184 10.42 6.59 9.40
N GLY A 185 10.85 5.36 9.69
CA GLY A 185 10.10 4.42 10.53
C GLY A 185 9.00 3.63 9.82
N LEU A 186 8.96 3.64 8.48
CA LEU A 186 7.98 2.86 7.72
C LEU A 186 8.51 1.47 7.38
N ASP A 187 7.64 0.47 7.53
CA ASP A 187 7.78 -0.82 6.87
C ASP A 187 7.40 -0.72 5.38
N VAL A 188 7.90 -1.67 4.59
CA VAL A 188 7.85 -1.59 3.13
C VAL A 188 7.53 -2.92 2.48
N GLY A 189 6.65 -2.88 1.48
CA GLY A 189 6.36 -3.99 0.58
C GLY A 189 6.56 -3.60 -0.88
N PHE A 190 6.49 -4.57 -1.80
CA PHE A 190 6.54 -4.30 -3.25
C PHE A 190 5.25 -4.65 -3.96
N TYR A 191 4.76 -3.74 -4.79
CA TYR A 191 3.83 -4.08 -5.86
C TYR A 191 4.61 -4.37 -7.14
N THR A 192 4.40 -5.56 -7.72
CA THR A 192 5.07 -5.96 -8.96
C THR A 192 4.52 -7.28 -9.55
N SER A 193 5.10 -7.72 -10.67
CA SER A 193 4.96 -9.07 -11.23
C SER A 193 6.32 -9.62 -11.72
N PRO A 194 6.45 -10.94 -12.00
CA PRO A 194 7.73 -11.57 -12.28
C PRO A 194 8.51 -10.95 -13.45
N THR A 195 7.82 -10.65 -14.55
CA THR A 195 8.46 -10.10 -15.76
C THR A 195 8.99 -8.69 -15.51
N PRO A 196 8.19 -7.70 -15.07
CA PRO A 196 8.68 -6.40 -14.61
C PRO A 196 9.85 -6.48 -13.63
N TRP A 197 9.76 -7.31 -12.59
CA TRP A 197 10.81 -7.41 -11.59
C TRP A 197 12.15 -7.85 -12.20
N ARG A 198 12.13 -8.94 -12.97
CA ARG A 198 13.29 -9.46 -13.69
C ARG A 198 13.86 -8.43 -14.65
N ASP A 199 13.00 -7.74 -15.39
CA ASP A 199 13.44 -6.82 -16.43
C ASP A 199 14.05 -5.55 -15.83
N ILE A 200 13.47 -5.03 -14.75
CA ILE A 200 13.87 -3.78 -14.10
C ILE A 200 15.05 -3.98 -13.15
N ILE A 201 15.01 -4.97 -12.25
CA ILE A 201 16.05 -5.14 -11.20
C ILE A 201 16.69 -6.53 -11.17
N GLY A 202 16.27 -7.45 -12.03
CA GLY A 202 16.91 -8.75 -12.18
C GLY A 202 16.54 -9.73 -11.08
N SER A 203 17.55 -10.39 -10.52
CA SER A 203 17.41 -11.43 -9.50
C SER A 203 17.49 -10.91 -8.06
N ALA A 204 17.36 -9.59 -7.85
CA ALA A 204 17.44 -9.01 -6.51
C ALA A 204 16.33 -9.59 -5.60
N ARG A 205 16.73 -9.94 -4.38
CA ARG A 205 15.86 -10.50 -3.34
C ARG A 205 15.94 -9.62 -2.10
N TYR A 206 14.79 -9.25 -1.54
CA TYR A 206 14.71 -8.38 -0.36
C TYR A 206 14.02 -9.06 0.83
N GLY A 207 13.30 -10.16 0.60
CA GLY A 207 12.52 -10.84 1.64
C GLY A 207 11.29 -10.07 2.12
N LEU A 208 10.89 -9.00 1.43
CA LEU A 208 9.82 -8.09 1.87
C LEU A 208 8.42 -8.58 1.50
N PRO A 209 7.35 -8.07 2.11
CA PRO A 209 5.99 -8.31 1.64
C PRO A 209 5.81 -8.01 0.15
N GLU A 210 4.92 -8.75 -0.50
CA GLU A 210 4.60 -8.58 -1.92
C GLU A 210 3.09 -8.44 -2.15
N TRP A 211 2.73 -7.45 -2.94
CA TRP A 211 1.43 -7.23 -3.55
C TRP A 211 1.53 -7.66 -5.02
N ARG A 212 1.00 -8.85 -5.32
CA ARG A 212 1.17 -9.50 -6.62
C ARG A 212 -0.01 -9.20 -7.54
N THR A 213 0.26 -8.53 -8.65
CA THR A 213 -0.73 -8.38 -9.71
C THR A 213 -0.98 -9.71 -10.44
N ALA A 214 -2.23 -10.01 -10.78
CA ALA A 214 -2.64 -11.17 -11.57
C ALA A 214 -2.03 -11.20 -12.98
N GLY A 215 -1.44 -10.08 -13.41
CA GLY A 215 -0.80 -9.94 -14.71
C GLY A 215 -1.82 -9.78 -15.84
N GLY A 216 -1.37 -9.20 -16.95
CA GLY A 216 -2.22 -8.87 -18.09
C GLY A 216 -1.66 -7.68 -18.84
N HIS A 217 -2.00 -7.56 -20.11
CA HIS A 217 -1.84 -6.30 -20.82
C HIS A 217 -2.80 -5.27 -20.17
N PRO A 218 -2.51 -3.96 -20.14
CA PRO A 218 -3.44 -2.93 -19.65
C PRO A 218 -4.84 -2.93 -20.31
N TRP A 219 -5.07 -3.75 -21.34
CA TRP A 219 -6.35 -3.93 -22.03
C TRP A 219 -7.02 -5.29 -21.78
N SER A 220 -6.37 -6.20 -21.05
CA SER A 220 -6.99 -7.47 -20.64
C SER A 220 -7.69 -7.30 -19.31
N ASN A 221 -8.91 -7.82 -19.22
CA ASN A 221 -9.59 -7.97 -17.93
C ASN A 221 -9.01 -9.18 -17.20
N THR A 222 -8.77 -9.03 -15.92
CA THR A 222 -8.53 -10.13 -14.99
C THR A 222 -9.71 -10.25 -14.03
N ASP A 223 -9.81 -11.37 -13.33
CA ASP A 223 -10.90 -11.61 -12.39
C ASP A 223 -10.42 -11.99 -10.99
N TYR A 224 -11.39 -12.13 -10.10
CA TYR A 224 -11.16 -12.51 -8.71
C TYR A 224 -10.48 -13.89 -8.58
N SER A 225 -10.72 -14.81 -9.50
CA SER A 225 -10.08 -16.12 -9.52
C SER A 225 -8.58 -16.00 -9.84
N ASP A 226 -8.21 -15.06 -10.70
CA ASP A 226 -6.83 -14.76 -11.06
C ASP A 226 -6.05 -14.23 -9.85
N ALA A 227 -6.59 -13.23 -9.14
CA ALA A 227 -5.99 -12.73 -7.91
C ALA A 227 -5.87 -13.81 -6.82
N ARG A 228 -6.86 -14.68 -6.68
CA ARG A 228 -6.78 -15.81 -5.73
C ARG A 228 -5.64 -16.77 -6.04
N ARG A 229 -5.29 -16.97 -7.31
CA ARG A 229 -4.13 -17.79 -7.68
C ARG A 229 -2.83 -17.11 -7.29
N MET A 230 -2.74 -15.78 -7.42
CA MET A 230 -1.56 -15.01 -7.01
C MET A 230 -1.26 -15.12 -5.52
N CYS A 231 -2.27 -15.25 -4.66
CA CYS A 231 -2.05 -15.52 -3.23
C CYS A 231 -1.33 -16.83 -2.91
N LYS A 232 -1.11 -17.71 -3.89
CA LYS A 232 -0.48 -19.04 -3.71
C LYS A 232 0.85 -19.18 -4.44
N VAL A 233 1.27 -18.17 -5.21
CA VAL A 233 2.52 -18.25 -5.97
C VAL A 233 3.72 -17.89 -5.09
N SER A 234 4.89 -18.31 -5.53
CA SER A 234 6.14 -17.81 -4.96
C SER A 234 6.34 -16.33 -5.32
N SER A 235 6.74 -15.54 -4.33
CA SER A 235 7.11 -14.13 -4.53
C SER A 235 8.31 -14.00 -5.47
N VAL A 236 8.39 -12.87 -6.16
CA VAL A 236 9.48 -12.59 -7.13
C VAL A 236 10.82 -12.40 -6.43
N GLN A 237 10.78 -11.99 -5.16
CA GLN A 237 11.96 -11.58 -4.40
C GLN A 237 12.16 -12.30 -3.06
N GLY A 238 11.27 -13.24 -2.70
CA GLY A 238 11.47 -14.17 -1.58
C GLY A 238 10.66 -13.90 -0.31
N GLY A 239 9.97 -12.77 -0.17
CA GLY A 239 9.06 -12.54 0.97
C GLY A 239 7.63 -13.07 0.76
N PRO A 240 6.70 -12.85 1.70
CA PRO A 240 5.34 -13.36 1.59
C PRO A 240 4.47 -12.53 0.63
N VAL A 241 3.62 -13.19 -0.17
CA VAL A 241 2.55 -12.50 -0.90
C VAL A 241 1.41 -12.21 0.08
N LEU A 242 1.17 -10.93 0.38
CA LEU A 242 0.14 -10.48 1.33
C LEU A 242 -1.12 -9.98 0.61
N LEU A 243 -0.95 -9.38 -0.57
CA LEU A 243 -2.03 -8.85 -1.39
C LEU A 243 -1.95 -9.39 -2.81
N ALA A 244 -3.10 -9.46 -3.47
CA ALA A 244 -3.19 -9.74 -4.89
C ALA A 244 -4.16 -8.78 -5.59
N GLN A 245 -3.79 -8.32 -6.78
CA GLN A 245 -4.58 -7.38 -7.58
C GLN A 245 -5.22 -8.08 -8.80
N TRP A 246 -6.43 -7.64 -9.17
CA TRP A 246 -7.05 -7.86 -10.47
C TRP A 246 -7.79 -6.59 -10.90
N TRP A 247 -8.18 -6.46 -12.17
CA TRP A 247 -8.82 -5.26 -12.68
C TRP A 247 -9.80 -5.55 -13.83
N ASP A 248 -10.75 -4.64 -13.97
CA ASP A 248 -11.54 -4.48 -15.19
C ASP A 248 -11.09 -3.22 -15.95
N THR A 249 -11.74 -2.91 -17.07
CA THR A 249 -11.42 -1.72 -17.90
C THR A 249 -11.54 -0.36 -17.18
N LYS A 250 -12.08 -0.31 -15.97
CA LYS A 250 -12.39 0.93 -15.23
C LYS A 250 -11.87 0.94 -13.79
N ARG A 251 -11.58 -0.21 -13.19
CA ARG A 251 -11.23 -0.32 -11.77
C ARG A 251 -10.21 -1.42 -11.52
N ASP A 252 -9.31 -1.07 -10.63
CA ASP A 252 -8.47 -2.02 -9.92
C ASP A 252 -9.20 -2.53 -8.67
N TYR A 253 -8.89 -3.76 -8.29
CA TYR A 253 -9.45 -4.45 -7.14
C TYR A 253 -8.36 -5.24 -6.46
N ASP A 254 -8.48 -5.37 -5.14
CA ASP A 254 -7.48 -6.03 -4.31
C ASP A 254 -8.08 -7.07 -3.38
N LEU A 255 -7.31 -8.11 -3.16
CA LEU A 255 -7.61 -9.21 -2.27
C LEU A 255 -6.51 -9.32 -1.22
N LEU A 256 -6.88 -9.23 0.05
CA LEU A 256 -6.01 -9.60 1.16
C LEU A 256 -5.90 -11.13 1.18
N CYS A 257 -4.68 -11.63 0.97
CA CYS A 257 -4.41 -13.05 0.88
C CYS A 257 -4.64 -13.76 2.21
N GLY A 258 -4.89 -15.08 2.18
CA GLY A 258 -5.20 -15.86 3.38
C GLY A 258 -4.22 -15.66 4.53
N ARG A 259 -2.92 -15.56 4.21
CA ARG A 259 -1.84 -15.33 5.19
C ARG A 259 -1.88 -13.95 5.84
N ALA A 260 -2.36 -12.94 5.13
CA ALA A 260 -2.39 -11.55 5.61
C ALA A 260 -3.66 -11.21 6.39
N ARG A 261 -4.60 -12.16 6.51
CA ARG A 261 -5.87 -11.98 7.21
C ARG A 261 -5.70 -12.29 8.71
N THR A 262 -4.86 -11.52 9.37
CA THR A 262 -4.68 -11.47 10.82
C THR A 262 -4.71 -10.01 11.27
N ALA A 263 -5.13 -9.74 12.51
CA ALA A 263 -5.18 -8.38 13.06
C ALA A 263 -3.81 -7.70 12.94
N ASP A 264 -2.75 -8.35 13.42
CA ASP A 264 -1.38 -7.82 13.39
C ASP A 264 -0.94 -7.36 11.99
N ILE A 265 -1.21 -8.14 10.94
CA ILE A 265 -0.79 -7.78 9.57
C ILE A 265 -1.70 -6.66 9.02
N VAL A 266 -2.98 -6.66 9.36
CA VAL A 266 -3.92 -5.60 8.96
C VAL A 266 -3.49 -4.27 9.57
N ASP A 267 -3.20 -4.26 10.88
CA ASP A 267 -2.75 -3.09 11.62
C ASP A 267 -1.37 -2.61 11.14
N GLU A 268 -0.51 -3.52 10.69
CA GLU A 268 0.77 -3.17 10.07
C GLU A 268 0.55 -2.44 8.74
N ILE A 269 -0.25 -2.99 7.82
CA ILE A 269 -0.30 -2.51 6.43
C ILE A 269 -1.38 -1.44 6.16
N PHE A 270 -2.28 -1.20 7.11
CA PHE A 270 -3.39 -0.25 6.99
C PHE A 270 -3.52 0.67 8.21
N ILE A 271 -3.96 1.90 7.96
CA ILE A 271 -4.56 2.75 8.99
C ILE A 271 -5.99 2.24 9.23
N ASN A 272 -6.37 2.03 10.48
CA ASN A 272 -7.68 1.53 10.83
C ASN A 272 -8.76 2.63 10.82
N PRO A 273 -10.01 2.30 10.47
CA PRO A 273 -11.11 3.26 10.48
C PRO A 273 -11.34 4.00 11.80
N GLU A 274 -10.98 3.36 12.91
CA GLU A 274 -11.11 3.90 14.27
C GLU A 274 -10.15 5.07 14.53
N GLU A 275 -9.06 5.17 13.78
CA GLU A 275 -8.01 6.18 13.92
C GLU A 275 -8.32 7.49 13.16
N TYR A 276 -9.50 7.62 12.53
CA TYR A 276 -9.85 8.79 11.72
C TYR A 276 -10.37 9.98 12.51
N GLN A 277 -10.48 9.86 13.83
CA GLN A 277 -11.02 10.88 14.74
C GLN A 277 -10.11 12.11 14.84
#